data_AF-A0A958VJH8-F1
#
_entry.id   AF-A0A958VJH8-F1
#
_cell.length_a   1.000
_cell.length_b   1.000
_cell.length_c   1.000
_cell.angle_alpha   90.00
_cell.angle_beta   90.00
_cell.angle_gamma   90.00
#
_symmetry.space_group_name_H-M   'P 1'
#
loop_
_entity.id
_entity.type
_entity.pdbx_description
1 polymer ?
#
loop_
_entity_poly.entity_id
_entity_poly.type
_entity_poly.pdbx_seq_one_letter_code
_entity_poly.pdbx_strand_id
1 'polypeptide(L)'
;MQKKPTFFLLALIAVCFELNASNFYTSSAGNWTAVSNWVSNKNPGNYWGVGDTVFVNHAMTLNANIGFAGVLIISSSGSLTGTARNLSLYNNAYALFEGAVSVQDIALNSKSSVDATATVAGRNLDIQTGSSFNTTKSVTLSGNLEVNDGTFSSTSSLSVSGDFEINSGGTANISGAVVVGNDMTLNSSTNSTFGS
;
A
#
# COMPACT_ATOMS: atom_id res chain seq x y z
N MET A 1 -37.03 -60.29 16.28
CA MET A 1 -35.93 -59.47 15.73
C MET A 1 -36.24 -58.01 16.02
N GLN A 2 -35.62 -57.42 17.04
CA GLN A 2 -35.85 -56.02 17.43
C GLN A 2 -34.51 -55.29 17.35
N LYS A 3 -34.42 -54.32 16.44
CA LYS A 3 -33.18 -53.62 16.05
C LYS A 3 -32.73 -52.70 17.19
N LYS A 4 -31.45 -52.81 17.58
CA LYS A 4 -30.78 -51.88 18.51
C LYS A 4 -30.67 -50.49 17.84
N PRO A 5 -30.96 -49.38 18.53
CA PRO A 5 -30.64 -48.07 18.01
C PRO A 5 -29.14 -47.81 18.20
N THR A 6 -28.42 -47.67 17.09
CA THR A 6 -27.04 -47.17 17.06
C THR A 6 -27.07 -45.69 17.44
N PHE A 7 -26.57 -45.35 18.62
CA PHE A 7 -26.31 -43.96 19.01
C PHE A 7 -25.20 -43.41 18.11
N PHE A 8 -25.54 -42.48 17.23
CA PHE A 8 -24.57 -41.72 16.44
C PHE A 8 -24.14 -40.50 17.26
N LEU A 9 -22.96 -40.57 17.89
CA LEU A 9 -22.35 -39.43 18.59
C LEU A 9 -21.72 -38.52 17.54
N LEU A 10 -22.39 -37.42 17.20
CA LEU A 10 -21.84 -36.38 16.32
C LEU A 10 -20.99 -35.43 17.18
N ALA A 11 -19.67 -35.62 17.18
CA ALA A 11 -18.75 -34.66 17.78
C ALA A 11 -18.61 -33.44 16.87
N LEU A 12 -19.27 -32.35 17.23
CA LEU A 12 -19.07 -31.04 16.60
C LEU A 12 -17.72 -30.47 17.09
N ILE A 13 -16.67 -30.61 16.29
CA ILE A 13 -15.40 -29.94 16.54
C ILE A 13 -15.59 -28.47 16.14
N ALA A 14 -15.87 -27.61 17.12
CA ALA A 14 -15.78 -26.17 16.96
C ALA A 14 -14.30 -25.78 16.84
N VAL A 15 -13.79 -25.69 15.61
CA VAL A 15 -12.50 -25.05 15.36
C VAL A 15 -12.72 -23.54 15.45
N CYS A 16 -12.59 -22.98 16.65
CA CYS A 16 -12.41 -21.55 16.81
C CYS A 16 -11.02 -21.20 16.27
N PHE A 17 -10.96 -20.76 15.00
CA PHE A 17 -9.77 -20.05 14.52
C PHE A 17 -9.74 -18.70 15.22
N GLU A 18 -8.80 -18.52 16.15
CA GLU A 18 -8.51 -17.20 16.69
C GLU A 18 -7.85 -16.37 15.57
N LEU A 19 -8.64 -15.54 14.89
CA LEU A 19 -8.14 -14.47 14.04
C LEU A 19 -7.59 -13.36 14.95
N ASN A 20 -6.38 -13.57 15.49
CA ASN A 20 -5.71 -12.58 16.31
C ASN A 20 -5.02 -11.55 15.41
N ALA A 21 -5.63 -10.37 15.26
CA ALA A 21 -5.00 -9.20 14.67
C ALA A 21 -3.82 -8.71 15.53
N SER A 22 -2.66 -8.49 14.93
CA SER A 22 -1.48 -7.95 15.61
C SER A 22 -1.21 -6.50 15.24
N ASN A 23 -0.80 -5.70 16.23
CA ASN A 23 -0.32 -4.35 16.03
C ASN A 23 1.19 -4.28 16.27
N PHE A 24 1.91 -3.69 15.32
CA PHE A 24 3.35 -3.51 15.37
C PHE A 24 3.68 -2.02 15.41
N TYR A 25 4.63 -1.62 16.25
CA TYR A 25 5.00 -0.22 16.43
C TYR A 25 6.51 -0.07 16.38
N THR A 26 7.01 0.93 15.67
CA THR A 26 8.43 1.29 15.78
C THR A 26 8.70 1.97 17.13
N SER A 27 9.77 1.58 17.81
CA SER A 27 10.24 2.17 19.08
C SER A 27 11.37 3.18 18.89
N SER A 28 12.05 3.14 17.74
CA SER A 28 13.13 4.06 17.38
C SER A 28 13.32 4.11 15.87
N ALA A 29 14.07 5.12 15.40
CA ALA A 29 14.48 5.20 14.01
C ALA A 29 15.53 4.14 13.65
N GLY A 30 15.60 3.75 12.38
CA GLY A 30 16.66 2.89 11.85
C GLY A 30 16.18 1.89 10.79
N ASN A 31 16.92 0.79 10.61
CA ASN A 31 16.59 -0.23 9.61
C ASN A 31 15.30 -0.98 9.95
N TRP A 32 14.48 -1.22 8.93
CA TRP A 32 13.20 -1.94 9.04
C TRP A 32 13.36 -3.31 9.70
N THR A 33 14.34 -4.10 9.25
CA THR A 33 14.55 -5.49 9.71
C THR A 33 15.23 -5.61 11.07
N ALA A 34 15.71 -4.50 11.66
CA ALA A 34 16.35 -4.55 12.97
C ALA A 34 15.28 -4.64 14.06
N VAL A 35 15.16 -5.80 14.70
CA VAL A 35 14.13 -6.07 15.74
C VAL A 35 14.17 -5.06 16.89
N SER A 36 15.34 -4.52 17.22
CA SER A 36 15.53 -3.50 18.26
C SER A 36 14.81 -2.18 18.00
N ASN A 37 14.42 -1.92 16.75
CA ASN A 37 13.68 -0.71 16.36
C ASN A 37 12.17 -0.87 16.52
N TRP A 38 11.71 -2.01 17.04
CA TRP A 38 10.30 -2.34 17.23
C TRP A 38 9.97 -2.51 18.70
N VAL A 39 8.79 -2.03 19.10
CA VAL A 39 8.27 -2.17 20.46
C VAL A 39 8.25 -3.66 20.81
N SER A 40 8.83 -3.98 21.97
CA SER A 40 8.96 -5.36 22.47
C SER A 40 9.69 -6.31 21.50
N ASN A 41 10.55 -5.79 20.63
CA ASN A 41 11.24 -6.54 19.58
C ASN A 41 10.29 -7.29 18.62
N LYS A 42 9.04 -6.83 18.48
CA LYS A 42 8.05 -7.40 17.57
C LYS A 42 8.14 -6.71 16.22
N ASN A 43 9.03 -7.21 15.36
CA ASN A 43 9.09 -6.80 13.96
C ASN A 43 8.02 -7.55 13.14
N PRO A 44 7.28 -6.87 12.23
CA PRO A 44 6.27 -7.52 11.37
C PRO A 44 6.87 -8.38 10.25
N GLY A 45 8.20 -8.49 10.15
CA GLY A 45 8.86 -9.12 9.02
C GLY A 45 8.75 -8.28 7.75
N ASN A 46 8.83 -8.96 6.61
CA ASN A 46 8.68 -8.34 5.29
C ASN A 46 7.28 -8.52 4.71
N TYR A 47 6.40 -9.25 5.42
CA TYR A 47 5.02 -9.43 5.05
C TYR A 47 4.11 -9.60 6.26
N TRP A 48 2.98 -8.91 6.28
CA TRP A 48 1.92 -9.10 7.27
C TRP A 48 0.54 -9.25 6.62
N GLY A 49 -0.31 -10.02 7.28
CA GLY A 49 -1.58 -10.49 6.75
C GLY A 49 -2.75 -9.54 6.98
N VAL A 50 -3.92 -9.96 6.52
CA VAL A 50 -5.19 -9.28 6.79
C VAL A 50 -5.42 -9.23 8.29
N GLY A 51 -5.85 -8.08 8.80
CA GLY A 51 -6.11 -7.84 10.22
C GLY A 51 -4.91 -7.25 10.97
N ASP A 52 -3.69 -7.47 10.51
CA ASP A 52 -2.49 -6.89 11.13
C ASP A 52 -2.32 -5.42 10.74
N THR A 53 -1.83 -4.60 11.67
CA THR A 53 -1.53 -3.18 11.45
C THR A 53 -0.09 -2.86 11.86
N VAL A 54 0.62 -2.17 10.98
CA VAL A 54 1.98 -1.68 11.24
C VAL A 54 1.96 -0.15 11.36
N PHE A 55 2.42 0.37 12.50
CA PHE A 55 2.56 1.79 12.80
C PHE A 55 4.04 2.19 12.77
N VAL A 56 4.39 3.05 11.82
CA VAL A 56 5.72 3.64 11.69
C VAL A 56 5.66 5.05 12.26
N ASN A 57 6.17 5.19 13.50
CA ASN A 57 6.17 6.46 14.24
C ASN A 57 7.51 7.19 14.21
N HIS A 58 8.52 6.57 13.60
CA HIS A 58 9.89 7.03 13.56
C HIS A 58 10.41 6.90 12.11
N ALA A 59 11.52 7.56 11.82
CA ALA A 59 12.17 7.45 10.52
C ALA A 59 12.74 6.03 10.30
N MET A 60 12.20 5.30 9.33
CA MET A 60 12.62 3.94 9.01
C MET A 60 13.30 3.86 7.65
N THR A 61 14.41 3.14 7.60
CA THR A 61 15.08 2.76 6.36
C THR A 61 14.63 1.35 5.96
N LEU A 62 13.89 1.23 4.87
CA LEU A 62 13.65 -0.05 4.21
C LEU A 62 14.97 -0.58 3.66
N ASN A 63 15.45 -1.66 4.28
CA ASN A 63 16.58 -2.45 3.78
C ASN A 63 16.14 -3.79 3.19
N ALA A 64 14.82 -4.03 3.12
CA ALA A 64 14.17 -5.15 2.44
C ALA A 64 12.91 -4.66 1.72
N ASN A 65 12.49 -5.40 0.69
CA ASN A 65 11.17 -5.18 0.08
C ASN A 65 10.11 -5.61 1.08
N ILE A 66 9.02 -4.86 1.16
CA ILE A 66 7.91 -5.19 2.05
C ILE A 66 6.60 -5.26 1.26
N GLY A 67 5.75 -6.22 1.63
CA GLY A 67 4.42 -6.35 1.07
C GLY A 67 3.39 -6.64 2.16
N PHE A 68 2.11 -6.34 1.95
CA PHE A 68 1.12 -6.61 2.99
C PHE A 68 -0.30 -6.73 2.46
N ALA A 69 -1.12 -7.49 3.19
CA ALA A 69 -2.57 -7.55 3.03
C ALA A 69 -3.34 -6.85 4.17
N GLY A 70 -2.63 -6.38 5.20
CA GLY A 70 -3.18 -5.64 6.33
C GLY A 70 -3.13 -4.13 6.14
N VAL A 71 -2.75 -3.42 7.21
CA VAL A 71 -2.68 -1.95 7.23
C VAL A 71 -1.25 -1.46 7.49
N LEU A 72 -0.84 -0.41 6.78
CA LEU A 72 0.38 0.36 7.05
C LEU A 72 -0.01 1.81 7.40
N ILE A 73 0.41 2.29 8.56
CA ILE A 73 0.25 3.69 8.95
C ILE A 73 1.64 4.29 9.16
N ILE A 74 2.02 5.23 8.31
CA ILE A 74 3.19 6.07 8.51
C ILE A 74 2.69 7.37 9.12
N SER A 75 2.86 7.55 10.43
CA SER A 75 2.37 8.74 11.11
C SER A 75 3.18 9.98 10.73
N SER A 76 2.67 11.17 11.03
CA SER A 76 3.32 12.44 10.65
C SER A 76 4.73 12.64 11.22
N SER A 77 5.08 11.95 12.31
CA SER A 77 6.45 11.93 12.87
C SER A 77 7.33 10.83 12.27
N GLY A 78 6.72 9.86 11.59
CA GLY A 78 7.40 8.78 10.91
C GLY A 78 7.83 9.13 9.50
N SER A 79 8.69 8.28 8.95
CA SER A 79 8.98 8.28 7.52
C SER A 79 9.44 6.90 7.07
N LEU A 80 9.34 6.64 5.77
CA LEU A 80 9.79 5.39 5.18
C LEU A 80 10.70 5.68 3.98
N THR A 81 11.96 5.28 4.06
CA THR A 81 12.97 5.56 3.03
C THR A 81 13.63 4.27 2.54
N GLY A 82 13.75 4.08 1.23
CA GLY A 82 14.35 2.89 0.65
C GLY A 82 14.27 2.90 -0.86
N THR A 83 15.05 3.76 -1.50
CA THR A 83 15.02 4.02 -2.96
C THR A 83 15.45 2.82 -3.83
N ALA A 84 15.90 1.73 -3.22
CA ALA A 84 16.20 0.44 -3.87
C ALA A 84 15.32 -0.70 -3.33
N ARG A 85 14.19 -0.37 -2.70
CA ARG A 85 13.24 -1.30 -2.07
C ARG A 85 11.81 -0.98 -2.46
N ASN A 86 11.02 -2.04 -2.61
CA ASN A 86 9.65 -1.97 -3.06
C ASN A 86 8.67 -2.04 -1.89
N LEU A 87 7.52 -1.38 -2.09
CA LEU A 87 6.35 -1.42 -1.23
C LEU A 87 5.17 -1.98 -2.03
N SER A 88 4.60 -3.09 -1.60
CA SER A 88 3.50 -3.73 -2.35
C SER A 88 2.28 -4.00 -1.48
N LEU A 89 1.13 -3.48 -1.89
CA LEU A 89 -0.14 -3.71 -1.22
C LEU A 89 -0.90 -4.81 -1.95
N TYR A 90 -1.61 -5.66 -1.21
CA TYR A 90 -2.37 -6.80 -1.74
C TYR A 90 -3.73 -6.92 -1.04
N ASN A 91 -4.69 -7.61 -1.66
CA ASN A 91 -5.90 -8.14 -1.02
C ASN A 91 -6.67 -7.15 -0.12
N ASN A 92 -7.04 -5.99 -0.67
CA ASN A 92 -7.71 -4.89 0.07
C ASN A 92 -6.86 -4.27 1.19
N ALA A 93 -5.53 -4.40 1.13
CA ALA A 93 -4.63 -3.68 2.01
C ALA A 93 -4.86 -2.18 1.96
N TYR A 94 -4.60 -1.51 3.07
CA TYR A 94 -4.74 -0.06 3.19
C TYR A 94 -3.45 0.56 3.72
N ALA A 95 -3.02 1.66 3.12
CA ALA A 95 -1.96 2.48 3.68
C ALA A 95 -2.40 3.92 3.91
N LEU A 96 -2.00 4.47 5.06
CA LEU A 96 -2.12 5.87 5.39
C LEU A 96 -0.73 6.49 5.51
N PHE A 97 -0.40 7.44 4.64
CA PHE A 97 0.88 8.15 4.63
C PHE A 97 0.72 9.59 5.12
N GLU A 98 0.81 9.77 6.43
CA GLU A 98 0.90 11.10 7.07
C GLU A 98 2.35 11.56 7.20
N GLY A 99 3.30 10.62 7.20
CA GLY A 99 4.73 10.86 7.10
C GLY A 99 5.28 10.59 5.69
N ALA A 100 6.44 11.18 5.37
CA ALA A 100 7.02 11.08 4.04
C ALA A 100 7.41 9.64 3.66
N VAL A 101 7.13 9.26 2.42
CA VAL A 101 7.49 7.96 1.84
C VAL A 101 8.36 8.17 0.61
N SER A 102 9.54 7.54 0.58
CA SER A 102 10.48 7.58 -0.54
C SER A 102 11.04 6.18 -0.78
N VAL A 103 10.49 5.46 -1.75
CA VAL A 103 10.83 4.04 -2.02
C VAL A 103 11.14 3.82 -3.50
N GLN A 104 11.56 2.63 -3.91
CA GLN A 104 11.78 2.33 -5.33
C GLN A 104 10.45 2.24 -6.06
N ASP A 105 9.68 1.18 -5.84
CA ASP A 105 8.39 1.02 -6.50
C ASP A 105 7.27 0.90 -5.46
N ILE A 106 6.14 1.53 -5.74
CA ILE A 106 4.87 1.36 -5.00
C ILE A 106 3.91 0.63 -5.93
N ALA A 107 3.45 -0.55 -5.52
CA ALA A 107 2.49 -1.35 -6.29
C ALA A 107 1.22 -1.58 -5.48
N LEU A 108 0.08 -1.17 -6.01
CA LEU A 108 -1.24 -1.35 -5.39
C LEU A 108 -1.99 -2.47 -6.10
N ASN A 109 -2.04 -3.66 -5.51
CA ASN A 109 -2.66 -4.84 -6.09
C ASN A 109 -3.99 -5.21 -5.42
N SER A 110 -4.90 -5.80 -6.21
CA SER A 110 -6.10 -6.48 -5.70
C SER A 110 -6.95 -5.58 -4.78
N LYS A 111 -7.45 -4.46 -5.32
CA LYS A 111 -8.35 -3.52 -4.62
C LYS A 111 -7.73 -2.86 -3.38
N SER A 112 -6.42 -2.72 -3.35
CA SER A 112 -5.73 -2.02 -2.24
C SER A 112 -5.86 -0.51 -2.36
N SER A 113 -5.70 0.19 -1.24
CA SER A 113 -5.87 1.64 -1.20
C SER A 113 -4.72 2.34 -0.47
N VAL A 114 -4.31 3.51 -0.96
CA VAL A 114 -3.39 4.43 -0.29
C VAL A 114 -4.05 5.78 -0.16
N ASP A 115 -4.04 6.35 1.04
CA ASP A 115 -4.35 7.75 1.30
C ASP A 115 -3.09 8.47 1.83
N ALA A 116 -2.66 9.52 1.14
CA ALA A 116 -1.45 10.26 1.46
C ALA A 116 -1.72 11.74 1.75
N THR A 117 -1.26 12.19 2.91
CA THR A 117 -1.26 13.61 3.32
C THR A 117 0.16 14.16 3.51
N ALA A 118 1.18 13.34 3.23
CA ALA A 118 2.58 13.71 3.08
C ALA A 118 3.10 13.49 1.66
N THR A 119 4.31 14.01 1.39
CA THR A 119 4.99 13.83 0.10
C THR A 119 5.31 12.35 -0.15
N VAL A 120 5.06 11.89 -1.36
CA VAL A 120 5.44 10.55 -1.81
C VAL A 120 6.40 10.68 -2.98
N ALA A 121 7.52 9.96 -2.88
CA ALA A 121 8.52 9.88 -3.93
C ALA A 121 8.84 8.43 -4.26
N GLY A 122 9.19 8.18 -5.52
CA GLY A 122 9.78 6.91 -5.90
C GLY A 122 10.29 6.86 -7.32
N ARG A 123 10.52 5.63 -7.79
CA ARG A 123 10.74 5.32 -9.19
C ARG A 123 9.40 5.11 -9.88
N ASN A 124 8.69 4.05 -9.54
CA ASN A 124 7.43 3.71 -10.20
C ASN A 124 6.25 3.69 -9.22
N LEU A 125 5.08 4.07 -9.72
CA LEU A 125 3.79 3.83 -9.07
C LEU A 125 2.91 3.04 -10.05
N ASP A 126 2.51 1.84 -9.63
CA ASP A 126 1.60 0.97 -10.39
C ASP A 126 0.32 0.75 -9.59
N ILE A 127 -0.81 1.10 -10.19
CA ILE A 127 -2.13 1.01 -9.59
C ILE A 127 -2.98 0.04 -10.40
N GLN A 128 -3.15 -1.17 -9.86
CA GLN A 128 -3.87 -2.25 -10.52
C GLN A 128 -5.39 -2.18 -10.31
N THR A 129 -6.11 -3.10 -10.93
CA THR A 129 -7.58 -3.15 -10.98
C THR A 129 -8.23 -2.94 -9.62
N GLY A 130 -9.11 -1.95 -9.57
CA GLY A 130 -9.93 -1.57 -8.42
C GLY A 130 -9.14 -0.99 -7.25
N SER A 131 -7.83 -0.78 -7.39
CA SER A 131 -7.01 -0.10 -6.38
C SER A 131 -7.10 1.42 -6.51
N SER A 132 -6.82 2.15 -5.42
CA SER A 132 -6.82 3.61 -5.42
C SER A 132 -5.62 4.21 -4.71
N PHE A 133 -5.01 5.23 -5.31
CA PHE A 133 -4.01 6.08 -4.68
C PHE A 133 -4.56 7.51 -4.62
N ASN A 134 -4.85 8.00 -3.42
CA ASN A 134 -5.34 9.35 -3.19
C ASN A 134 -4.28 10.16 -2.46
N THR A 135 -4.02 11.39 -2.89
CA THR A 135 -3.04 12.26 -2.25
C THR A 135 -3.47 13.72 -2.22
N THR A 136 -3.10 14.40 -1.15
CA THR A 136 -3.25 15.86 -1.01
C THR A 136 -1.93 16.61 -1.10
N LYS A 137 -0.83 15.88 -1.33
CA LYS A 137 0.54 16.42 -1.48
C LYS A 137 1.17 15.96 -2.77
N SER A 138 2.27 16.62 -3.12
CA SER A 138 3.02 16.34 -4.33
C SER A 138 3.51 14.90 -4.37
N VAL A 139 3.41 14.30 -5.56
CA VAL A 139 3.99 13.00 -5.91
C VAL A 139 5.09 13.21 -6.94
N THR A 140 6.26 12.63 -6.68
CA THR A 140 7.42 12.71 -7.59
C THR A 140 7.92 11.32 -7.93
N LEU A 141 7.83 10.96 -9.20
CA LEU A 141 8.26 9.67 -9.74
C LEU A 141 9.43 9.90 -10.70
N SER A 142 10.54 9.22 -10.45
CA SER A 142 11.72 9.24 -11.31
C SER A 142 11.63 8.27 -12.49
N GLY A 143 10.66 7.35 -12.46
CA GLY A 143 10.25 6.47 -13.55
C GLY A 143 8.81 6.76 -13.92
N ASN A 144 7.95 5.73 -13.92
CA ASN A 144 6.63 5.77 -14.54
C ASN A 144 5.48 5.82 -13.53
N LEU A 145 4.34 6.31 -14.00
CA LEU A 145 3.03 6.10 -13.40
C LEU A 145 2.19 5.24 -14.34
N GLU A 146 1.72 4.09 -13.86
CA GLU A 146 0.79 3.22 -14.58
C GLU A 146 -0.50 3.05 -13.80
N VAL A 147 -1.64 3.32 -14.46
CA VAL A 147 -2.98 3.18 -13.87
C VAL A 147 -3.79 2.15 -14.67
N ASN A 148 -3.83 0.93 -14.15
CA ASN A 148 -4.38 -0.27 -14.77
C ASN A 148 -5.76 -0.62 -14.19
N ASP A 149 -6.84 -0.01 -14.70
CA ASP A 149 -8.22 -0.19 -14.16
C ASP A 149 -8.34 0.19 -12.66
N GLY A 150 -7.42 1.04 -12.20
CA GLY A 150 -7.38 1.63 -10.87
C GLY A 150 -7.68 3.13 -10.88
N THR A 151 -7.44 3.80 -9.76
CA THR A 151 -7.65 5.24 -9.63
C THR A 151 -6.42 5.93 -9.04
N PHE A 152 -5.91 6.95 -9.72
CA PHE A 152 -5.01 7.93 -9.14
C PHE A 152 -5.77 9.24 -8.92
N SER A 153 -5.74 9.80 -7.72
CA SER A 153 -6.34 11.10 -7.43
C SER A 153 -5.37 11.97 -6.64
N SER A 154 -5.10 13.19 -7.13
CA SER A 154 -4.21 14.14 -6.49
C SER A 154 -4.81 15.53 -6.47
N THR A 155 -4.90 16.15 -5.29
CA THR A 155 -5.24 17.57 -5.19
C THR A 155 -4.01 18.50 -5.29
N SER A 156 -2.86 17.94 -5.64
CA SER A 156 -1.56 18.62 -5.68
C SER A 156 -0.78 18.24 -6.94
N SER A 157 0.47 18.68 -7.06
CA SER A 157 1.28 18.46 -8.25
C SER A 157 1.70 16.98 -8.41
N LEU A 158 1.68 16.50 -9.64
CA LEU A 158 2.27 15.23 -10.05
C LEU A 158 3.47 15.51 -10.96
N SER A 159 4.63 14.94 -10.65
CA SER A 159 5.81 14.95 -11.52
C SER A 159 6.23 13.52 -11.81
N VAL A 160 6.29 13.15 -13.09
CA VAL A 160 6.71 11.83 -13.58
C VAL A 160 7.84 12.04 -14.58
N SER A 161 9.05 11.56 -14.31
CA SER A 161 10.18 11.74 -15.23
C SER A 161 10.13 10.79 -16.43
N GLY A 162 9.50 9.63 -16.28
CA GLY A 162 9.25 8.67 -17.35
C GLY A 162 7.86 8.85 -17.95
N ASP A 163 7.19 7.73 -18.20
CA ASP A 163 5.87 7.67 -18.83
C ASP A 163 4.75 7.77 -17.80
N PHE A 164 3.68 8.46 -18.18
CA PHE A 164 2.41 8.43 -17.46
C PHE A 164 1.35 7.74 -18.34
N GLU A 165 1.03 6.50 -18.01
CA GLU A 165 0.05 5.70 -18.72
C GLU A 165 -1.22 5.45 -17.91
N ILE A 166 -2.36 5.68 -18.54
CA ILE A 166 -3.68 5.30 -18.03
C ILE A 166 -4.27 4.27 -18.98
N ASN A 167 -4.42 3.05 -18.48
CA ASN A 167 -4.92 1.89 -19.20
C ASN A 167 -6.44 1.76 -19.07
N SER A 168 -7.06 0.91 -19.90
CA SER A 168 -8.52 0.74 -19.95
C SER A 168 -9.15 0.58 -18.56
N GLY A 169 -10.20 1.35 -18.27
CA GLY A 169 -10.88 1.41 -16.96
C GLY A 169 -10.17 2.29 -15.92
N GLY A 170 -8.91 2.67 -16.18
CA GLY A 170 -8.13 3.53 -15.32
C GLY A 170 -8.69 4.95 -15.23
N THR A 171 -8.55 5.55 -14.05
CA THR A 171 -9.01 6.91 -13.75
C THR A 171 -7.85 7.75 -13.18
N ALA A 172 -7.66 8.97 -13.68
CA ALA A 172 -6.77 9.95 -13.06
C ALA A 172 -7.45 11.31 -12.85
N ASN A 173 -7.53 11.77 -11.61
CA ASN A 173 -8.08 13.08 -11.26
C ASN A 173 -7.01 13.93 -10.58
N ILE A 174 -6.45 14.91 -11.29
CA ILE A 174 -5.34 15.73 -10.78
C ILE A 174 -5.70 17.20 -10.89
N SER A 175 -5.91 17.87 -9.76
CA SER A 175 -6.19 19.33 -9.74
C SER A 175 -4.92 20.17 -9.83
N GLY A 176 -3.77 19.62 -9.41
CA GLY A 176 -2.49 20.32 -9.45
C GLY A 176 -1.79 20.25 -10.82
N ALA A 177 -0.60 20.85 -10.90
CA ALA A 177 0.24 20.78 -12.09
C ALA A 177 0.68 19.33 -12.37
N VAL A 178 0.61 18.93 -13.63
CA VAL A 178 1.11 17.64 -14.11
C VAL A 178 2.33 17.89 -14.99
N VAL A 179 3.45 17.28 -14.63
CA VAL A 179 4.69 17.31 -15.42
C VAL A 179 5.04 15.87 -15.77
N VAL A 180 5.15 15.59 -17.08
CA VAL A 180 5.57 14.29 -17.60
C VAL A 180 6.84 14.51 -18.42
N GLY A 181 7.88 13.74 -18.12
CA GLY A 181 9.20 13.88 -18.74
C GLY A 181 9.30 13.17 -20.09
N ASN A 182 8.52 12.10 -20.28
CA ASN A 182 8.40 11.41 -21.55
C ASN A 182 6.95 11.46 -22.06
N ASP A 183 6.31 10.31 -22.30
CA ASP A 183 4.99 10.27 -22.92
C ASP A 183 3.85 10.20 -21.89
N MET A 184 2.75 10.90 -22.18
CA MET A 184 1.47 10.68 -21.51
C MET A 184 0.56 9.88 -22.45
N THR A 185 0.22 8.66 -22.05
CA THR A 185 -0.62 7.75 -22.83
C THR A 185 -1.97 7.56 -22.15
N LEU A 186 -3.05 7.89 -22.87
CA LEU A 186 -4.42 7.68 -22.44
C LEU A 186 -5.06 6.64 -23.35
N ASN A 187 -5.15 5.39 -22.88
CA ASN A 187 -5.77 4.32 -23.66
C ASN A 187 -7.31 4.46 -23.66
N SER A 188 -7.98 3.69 -24.52
CA SER A 188 -9.44 3.75 -24.66
C SER A 188 -10.15 3.46 -23.33
N SER A 189 -11.30 4.09 -23.11
CA SER A 189 -12.16 3.86 -21.94
C SER A 189 -11.51 4.26 -20.60
N THR A 190 -10.80 5.39 -20.61
CA THR A 190 -10.23 6.03 -19.42
C THR A 190 -11.07 7.23 -18.97
N ASN A 191 -10.97 7.60 -17.70
CA ASN A 191 -11.59 8.81 -17.16
C ASN A 191 -10.51 9.72 -16.54
N SER A 192 -10.21 10.83 -17.20
CA SER A 192 -9.06 11.66 -16.84
C SER A 192 -9.42 13.14 -16.76
N THR A 193 -9.10 13.78 -15.63
CA THR A 193 -9.25 15.21 -15.40
C THR A 193 -7.92 15.80 -14.92
N PHE A 194 -7.44 16.86 -15.58
CA PHE A 194 -6.19 17.54 -15.24
C PHE A 194 -6.38 19.06 -15.13
N GLY A 195 -5.90 19.68 -14.05
CA GLY A 195 -5.82 21.13 -13.87
C GLY A 195 -7.15 21.83 -13.53
N SER A 196 -8.06 21.14 -12.84
CA SER A 196 -9.35 21.70 -12.36
C SER A 196 -9.25 22.44 -11.04
#